data_AF-A0A7X7XMP8-F1
#
_entry.id   AF-A0A7X7XMP8-F1
#
_cell.length_a   1.000
_cell.length_b   1.000
_cell.length_c   1.000
_cell.angle_alpha   90.00
_cell.angle_beta   90.00
_cell.angle_gamma   90.00
#
_symmetry.space_group_name_H-M   'P 1'
#
loop_
_entity.id
_entity.type
_entity.pdbx_description
1 polymer ?
#
loop_
_entity_poly.entity_id
_entity_poly.type
_entity_poly.pdbx_seq_one_letter_code
_entity_poly.pdbx_strand_id
1 'polypeptide(L)'
;MKHSDEIARLRDAAVLWVVDGGYDRVVDAAVACLVAGISTPSLDMLAGSAPADPYAERLDLVRNTLDELGLPPVPDDPDELAREAVRVQLRARSAGVLSGSDLETWVTGRLTCETRARVEDALAAEDA
;
A
#
# COMPACT_ATOMS: atom_id res chain seq x y z
N MET A 1 10.87 -14.84 -12.10
CA MET A 1 9.93 -14.61 -10.98
C MET A 1 9.67 -13.12 -10.73
N LYS A 2 9.87 -12.23 -11.72
CA LYS A 2 9.77 -10.77 -11.53
C LYS A 2 8.33 -10.31 -11.27
N HIS A 3 7.37 -10.88 -12.02
CA HIS A 3 5.94 -10.51 -11.96
C HIS A 3 5.32 -10.54 -10.57
N SER A 4 5.81 -11.41 -9.67
CA SER A 4 5.35 -11.47 -8.29
C SER A 4 5.75 -10.23 -7.48
N ASP A 5 6.90 -9.64 -7.78
CA ASP A 5 7.44 -8.47 -7.09
C ASP A 5 6.71 -7.19 -7.52
N GLU A 6 6.37 -7.05 -8.80
CA GLU A 6 5.60 -5.90 -9.29
C GLU A 6 4.17 -5.89 -8.72
N ILE A 7 3.51 -7.05 -8.70
CA ILE A 7 2.17 -7.20 -8.12
C ILE A 7 2.19 -6.93 -6.60
N ALA A 8 3.21 -7.43 -5.89
CA ALA A 8 3.37 -7.14 -4.45
C ALA A 8 3.58 -5.65 -4.18
N ARG A 9 4.37 -4.96 -5.02
CA ARG A 9 4.56 -3.50 -4.90
C ARG A 9 3.29 -2.71 -5.15
N LEU A 10 2.44 -3.14 -6.08
CA LEU A 10 1.14 -2.52 -6.30
C LEU A 10 0.25 -2.63 -5.06
N ARG A 11 0.22 -3.81 -4.43
CA ARG A 11 -0.54 -4.02 -3.20
C ARG A 11 -0.02 -3.15 -2.06
N ASP A 12 1.29 -3.12 -1.87
CA ASP A 12 1.96 -2.31 -0.84
C ASP A 12 1.68 -0.81 -1.06
N ALA A 13 1.74 -0.33 -2.31
CA ALA A 13 1.41 1.05 -2.66
C ALA A 13 -0.05 1.40 -2.35
N ALA A 14 -0.99 0.47 -2.62
CA ALA A 14 -2.40 0.65 -2.31
C ALA A 14 -2.67 0.76 -0.80
N VAL A 15 -2.03 -0.08 0.04
CA VAL A 15 -2.13 0.03 1.51
C VAL A 15 -1.68 1.41 1.97
N LEU A 16 -0.47 1.81 1.56
CA LEU A 16 0.12 3.05 2.05
C LEU A 16 -0.64 4.28 1.56
N TRP A 17 -1.22 4.22 0.36
CA TRP A 17 -2.04 5.30 -0.19
C TRP A 17 -3.24 5.65 0.67
N VAL A 18 -3.98 4.65 1.16
CA VAL A 18 -5.13 4.89 2.03
C VAL A 18 -4.70 5.53 3.36
N VAL A 19 -3.48 5.26 3.83
CA VAL A 19 -2.97 5.81 5.09
C VAL A 19 -2.42 7.23 4.96
N ASP A 20 -1.59 7.52 3.95
CA ASP A 20 -0.87 8.80 3.87
C ASP A 20 -1.28 9.71 2.70
N GLY A 21 -2.14 9.23 1.80
CA GLY A 21 -2.72 9.99 0.68
C GLY A 21 -1.85 10.08 -0.58
N GLY A 22 -0.62 9.56 -0.59
CA GLY A 22 0.25 9.52 -1.77
C GLY A 22 -0.27 8.52 -2.83
N TYR A 23 -1.00 9.01 -3.83
CA TYR A 23 -1.59 8.19 -4.90
C TYR A 23 -0.63 7.94 -6.08
N ASP A 24 0.36 8.81 -6.24
CA ASP A 24 1.43 8.72 -7.24
C ASP A 24 2.10 7.34 -7.26
N ARG A 25 2.48 6.80 -6.10
CA ARG A 25 3.07 5.45 -6.01
C ARG A 25 2.16 4.32 -6.48
N VAL A 26 0.83 4.50 -6.40
CA VAL A 26 -0.13 3.49 -6.87
C VAL A 26 -0.10 3.45 -8.40
N VAL A 27 -0.11 4.63 -9.01
CA VAL A 27 0.00 4.79 -10.47
C VAL A 27 1.35 4.26 -10.96
N ASP A 28 2.46 4.63 -10.31
CA ASP A 28 3.79 4.14 -10.68
C ASP A 28 3.90 2.61 -10.59
N ALA A 29 3.33 2.01 -9.54
CA ALA A 29 3.31 0.56 -9.39
C ALA A 29 2.42 -0.12 -10.44
N ALA A 30 1.30 0.52 -10.82
CA ALA A 30 0.43 0.04 -11.89
C ALA A 30 1.16 0.06 -13.24
N VAL A 31 1.83 1.17 -13.57
CA VAL A 31 2.67 1.29 -14.77
C VAL A 31 3.78 0.23 -14.78
N ALA A 32 4.42 -0.02 -13.63
CA ALA A 32 5.44 -1.06 -13.53
C ALA A 32 4.90 -2.46 -13.82
N CYS A 33 3.67 -2.78 -13.38
CA CYS A 33 2.99 -4.03 -13.73
C CYS A 33 2.76 -4.14 -15.25
N LEU A 34 2.28 -3.06 -15.89
CA LEU A 34 2.09 -3.03 -17.34
C LEU A 34 3.40 -3.24 -18.11
N VAL A 35 4.47 -2.57 -17.69
CA VAL A 35 5.82 -2.73 -18.29
C VAL A 35 6.34 -4.16 -18.10
N ALA A 36 5.97 -4.83 -17.01
CA ALA A 36 6.29 -6.23 -16.76
C ALA A 36 5.41 -7.21 -17.58
N GLY A 37 4.43 -6.73 -18.34
CA GLY A 37 3.54 -7.54 -19.16
C GLY A 37 2.32 -8.09 -18.41
N ILE A 38 2.05 -7.62 -17.20
CA ILE A 38 0.82 -7.90 -16.46
C ILE A 38 -0.20 -6.83 -16.86
N SER A 39 -1.34 -7.22 -17.41
CA SER A 39 -2.40 -6.29 -17.78
C SER A 39 -3.75 -6.89 -17.41
N THR A 40 -4.60 -6.04 -16.87
CA THR A 40 -6.02 -6.29 -16.63
C THR A 40 -6.76 -4.99 -16.95
N PRO A 41 -8.06 -5.04 -17.28
CA PRO A 41 -8.81 -3.83 -17.64
C PRO A 41 -8.73 -2.72 -16.58
N SER A 42 -8.84 -3.06 -15.29
CA SER A 42 -8.76 -2.05 -14.25
C SER A 42 -7.34 -1.56 -14.00
N LEU A 43 -6.32 -2.40 -14.20
CA LEU A 43 -4.91 -2.02 -14.09
C LEU A 43 -4.51 -1.00 -15.17
N ASP A 44 -4.99 -1.19 -16.40
CA ASP A 44 -4.76 -0.25 -17.51
C ASP A 44 -5.38 1.11 -17.20
N MET A 45 -6.60 1.13 -16.66
CA MET A 45 -7.26 2.36 -16.21
C MET A 45 -6.53 3.01 -15.03
N LEU A 46 -6.06 2.20 -14.08
CA LEU A 46 -5.33 2.66 -12.89
C LEU A 46 -4.02 3.36 -13.28
N ALA A 47 -3.26 2.79 -14.21
CA ALA A 47 -2.02 3.37 -14.73
C ALA A 47 -2.24 4.70 -15.49
N GLY A 48 -3.44 4.91 -16.05
CA GLY A 48 -3.83 6.15 -16.71
C GLY A 48 -4.56 7.16 -15.82
N SER A 49 -4.79 6.84 -14.55
CA SER A 49 -5.64 7.66 -13.67
C SER A 49 -4.97 8.97 -13.24
N ALA A 50 -5.78 10.03 -13.08
CA ALA A 50 -5.29 11.35 -12.74
C ALA A 50 -5.37 11.59 -11.22
N PRO A 51 -4.43 12.34 -10.62
CA PRO A 51 -4.52 12.72 -9.20
C PRO A 51 -5.77 13.54 -8.85
N ALA A 52 -6.41 14.16 -9.85
CA ALA A 52 -7.61 14.98 -9.72
C ALA A 52 -8.90 14.16 -9.58
N ASP A 53 -8.86 12.85 -9.82
CA ASP A 53 -10.02 11.98 -9.72
C ASP A 53 -10.51 11.89 -8.27
N PRO A 54 -11.84 11.79 -8.03
CA PRO A 54 -12.39 11.66 -6.69
C PRO A 54 -11.80 10.49 -5.92
N TYR A 55 -11.58 10.67 -4.62
CA TYR A 55 -11.00 9.62 -3.77
C TYR A 55 -11.79 8.31 -3.82
N ALA A 56 -13.12 8.37 -3.79
CA ALA A 56 -13.98 7.19 -3.84
C ALA A 56 -13.81 6.41 -5.15
N GLU A 57 -13.78 7.12 -6.29
CA GLU A 57 -13.59 6.49 -7.61
C GLU A 57 -12.22 5.82 -7.73
N ARG A 58 -11.17 6.46 -7.21
CA ARG A 58 -9.83 5.85 -7.14
C ARG A 58 -9.81 4.62 -6.23
N LEU A 59 -10.53 4.66 -5.11
CA LEU A 59 -10.54 3.55 -4.15
C LEU A 59 -11.23 2.34 -4.76
N ASP A 60 -12.36 2.56 -5.44
CA ASP A 60 -13.06 1.51 -6.17
C ASP A 60 -12.20 0.93 -7.31
N LEU A 61 -11.50 1.79 -8.05
CA LEU A 61 -10.59 1.35 -9.12
C LEU A 61 -9.43 0.50 -8.58
N VAL A 62 -8.82 0.91 -7.46
CA VAL A 62 -7.78 0.14 -6.78
C VAL A 62 -8.32 -1.20 -6.30
N ARG A 63 -9.49 -1.23 -5.67
CA ARG A 63 -10.14 -2.47 -5.19
C ARG A 63 -10.39 -3.45 -6.33
N ASN A 64 -10.97 -2.98 -7.43
CA ASN A 64 -11.21 -3.80 -8.61
C ASN A 64 -9.90 -4.37 -9.16
N THR A 65 -8.82 -3.58 -9.16
CA THR A 65 -7.51 -4.03 -9.63
C THR A 65 -6.88 -5.09 -8.75
N LEU A 66 -7.01 -4.94 -7.43
CA LEU A 66 -6.53 -5.98 -6.51
C LEU A 66 -7.33 -7.27 -6.68
N ASP A 67 -8.65 -7.19 -6.86
CA ASP A 67 -9.53 -8.34 -7.11
C ASP A 67 -9.19 -9.06 -8.43
N GLU A 68 -9.04 -8.32 -9.53
CA GLU A 68 -8.66 -8.88 -10.85
C GLU A 68 -7.30 -9.60 -10.80
N LEU A 69 -6.37 -9.12 -9.98
CA LEU A 69 -5.06 -9.73 -9.77
C LEU A 69 -5.05 -10.84 -8.71
N GLY A 70 -6.19 -11.13 -8.08
CA GLY A 70 -6.32 -12.14 -7.02
C GLY A 70 -5.58 -11.77 -5.74
N LEU A 71 -5.40 -10.48 -5.47
CA LEU A 71 -4.73 -9.96 -4.29
C LEU A 71 -5.71 -9.67 -3.16
N PRO A 72 -5.26 -9.74 -1.89
CA PRO A 72 -6.08 -9.32 -0.77
C PRO A 72 -6.55 -7.87 -0.93
N PRO A 73 -7.79 -7.52 -0.55
CA PRO A 73 -8.25 -6.14 -0.59
C PRO A 73 -7.54 -5.29 0.46
N VAL A 74 -7.54 -3.96 0.28
CA VAL A 74 -7.11 -3.02 1.33
C VAL A 74 -8.08 -3.15 2.52
N PRO A 75 -7.59 -3.32 3.77
CA PRO A 75 -8.46 -3.42 4.94
C PRO A 75 -9.33 -2.18 5.14
N ASP A 76 -10.61 -2.41 5.48
CA ASP A 76 -11.54 -1.34 5.87
C ASP A 76 -11.38 -0.96 7.36
N ASP A 77 -10.92 -1.89 8.19
CA ASP A 77 -10.64 -1.64 9.60
C ASP A 77 -9.39 -0.73 9.75
N PRO A 78 -9.49 0.43 10.40
CA PRO A 78 -8.37 1.36 10.52
C PRO A 78 -7.15 0.78 11.25
N ASP A 79 -7.36 -0.11 12.22
CA ASP A 79 -6.26 -0.69 12.99
C ASP A 79 -5.56 -1.80 12.18
N GLU A 80 -6.30 -2.64 11.47
CA GLU A 80 -5.75 -3.61 10.50
C GLU A 80 -4.99 -2.91 9.37
N LEU A 81 -5.58 -1.85 8.78
CA LEU A 81 -4.93 -1.05 7.75
C LEU A 81 -3.60 -0.47 8.25
N ALA A 82 -3.58 0.09 9.46
CA ALA A 82 -2.36 0.65 10.05
C ALA A 82 -1.29 -0.42 10.29
N ARG A 83 -1.68 -1.62 10.76
CA ARG A 83 -0.76 -2.76 10.93
C ARG A 83 -0.15 -3.18 9.60
N GLU A 84 -0.98 -3.34 8.56
CA GLU A 84 -0.47 -3.68 7.23
C GLU A 84 0.50 -2.63 6.71
N ALA A 85 0.16 -1.34 6.85
CA ALA A 85 1.01 -0.25 6.40
C ALA A 85 2.36 -0.23 7.13
N VAL A 86 2.38 -0.49 8.44
CA VAL A 86 3.63 -0.62 9.21
C VAL A 86 4.43 -1.83 8.73
N ARG A 87 3.79 -2.99 8.48
CA ARG A 87 4.49 -4.17 7.93
C ARG A 87 5.12 -3.87 6.56
N VAL A 88 4.43 -3.14 5.69
CA VAL A 88 4.98 -2.69 4.39
C VAL A 88 6.25 -1.85 4.61
N GLN A 89 6.21 -0.85 5.49
CA GLN A 89 7.36 0.02 5.74
C GLN A 89 8.51 -0.71 6.43
N LEU A 90 8.22 -1.68 7.31
CA LEU A 90 9.23 -2.55 7.92
C LEU A 90 9.92 -3.41 6.86
N ARG A 91 9.19 -3.99 5.90
CA ARG A 91 9.81 -4.70 4.77
C ARG A 91 10.70 -3.78 3.94
N ALA A 92 10.25 -2.56 3.65
CA ALA A 92 11.05 -1.56 2.93
C ALA A 92 12.35 -1.21 3.68
N ARG A 93 12.27 -1.09 5.02
CA ARG A 93 13.45 -0.90 5.88
C ARG A 93 14.41 -2.09 5.82
N SER A 94 13.91 -3.31 5.96
CA SER A 94 14.73 -4.53 5.87
C SER A 94 15.39 -4.70 4.50
N ALA A 95 14.77 -4.18 3.44
CA ALA A 95 15.34 -4.13 2.10
C ALA A 95 16.33 -2.98 1.88
N GLY A 96 16.54 -2.11 2.87
CA GLY A 96 17.44 -0.94 2.78
C GLY A 96 16.89 0.23 1.97
N VAL A 97 15.60 0.21 1.64
CA VAL A 97 14.92 1.28 0.88
C VAL A 97 14.52 2.45 1.78
N LEU A 98 14.21 2.17 3.05
CA LEU A 98 13.77 3.15 4.04
C LEU A 98 14.70 3.13 5.26
N SER A 99 15.13 4.30 5.75
CA SER A 99 15.92 4.37 6.98
C SER A 99 15.04 4.20 8.23
N GLY A 100 15.67 3.90 9.38
CA GLY A 100 14.95 3.83 10.66
C GLY A 100 14.30 5.17 11.05
N SER A 101 15.00 6.27 10.80
CA SER A 101 14.50 7.62 11.08
C SER A 101 13.36 8.04 10.16
N ASP A 102 13.38 7.61 8.89
CA ASP A 102 12.27 7.85 7.97
C ASP A 102 11.01 7.09 8.39
N LEU A 103 11.17 5.83 8.83
CA LEU A 103 10.08 5.04 9.38
C LEU A 103 9.46 5.71 10.62
N GLU A 104 10.29 6.11 11.57
CA GLU A 104 9.84 6.79 12.80
C GLU A 104 9.08 8.07 12.47
N THR A 105 9.61 8.88 11.55
CA THR A 105 8.99 10.12 11.06
C THR A 105 7.64 9.85 10.40
N TRP A 106 7.54 8.81 9.57
CA TRP A 106 6.30 8.43 8.91
C TRP A 106 5.25 7.98 9.93
N VAL A 107 5.63 7.10 10.88
CA VAL A 107 4.73 6.61 11.94
C VAL A 107 4.23 7.76 12.82
N THR A 108 5.11 8.70 13.18
CA THR A 108 4.73 9.86 13.99
C THR A 108 3.84 10.86 13.25
N GLY A 109 4.07 11.06 11.96
CA GLY A 109 3.35 12.03 11.15
C GLY A 109 2.03 11.53 10.54
N ARG A 110 1.85 10.21 10.37
CA ARG A 110 0.71 9.63 9.65
C ARG A 110 -0.24 8.80 10.51
N LEU A 111 0.23 8.26 11.63
CA LEU A 111 -0.62 7.50 12.57
C LEU A 111 -0.93 8.33 13.81
N THR A 112 -2.19 8.29 14.23
CA THR A 112 -2.60 8.87 15.53
C THR A 112 -1.89 8.15 16.67
N CYS A 113 -1.71 8.83 17.81
CA CYS A 113 -1.09 8.21 18.99
C CYS A 113 -1.84 6.94 19.45
N GLU A 114 -3.16 6.93 19.32
CA GLU A 114 -4.03 5.79 19.67
C GLU A 114 -3.83 4.62 18.71
N THR A 115 -3.85 4.89 17.40
CA THR A 115 -3.59 3.86 16.36
C THR A 115 -2.20 3.27 16.53
N ARG A 116 -1.20 4.10 16.86
CA ARG A 116 0.18 3.64 17.06
C ARG A 116 0.31 2.68 18.24
N ALA A 117 -0.27 3.02 19.39
CA ALA A 117 -0.23 2.14 20.56
C ALA A 117 -0.86 0.77 20.27
N ARG A 118 -2.00 0.75 19.55
CA ARG A 118 -2.67 -0.50 19.15
C ARG A 118 -1.88 -1.32 18.14
N VAL A 119 -1.13 -0.68 17.26
CA VAL A 119 -0.24 -1.35 16.30
C VAL A 119 0.97 -1.94 17.02
N GLU A 120 1.58 -1.19 17.94
CA GLU A 120 2.71 -1.65 18.76
C GLU A 120 2.33 -2.87 19.61
N ASP A 121 1.20 -2.83 20.32
CA ASP A 121 0.70 -3.95 21.13
C ASP A 121 0.44 -5.19 20.27
N ALA A 122 -0.12 -5.03 19.08
CA ALA A 122 -0.43 -6.13 18.19
C ALA A 122 0.81 -6.75 17.54
N LEU A 123 1.78 -5.94 17.11
CA LEU A 123 3.04 -6.45 16.56
C LEU A 123 3.86 -7.16 17.64
N ALA A 124 3.89 -6.62 18.87
CA ALA A 124 4.55 -7.28 20.00
C ALA A 124 3.91 -8.63 20.37
N ALA A 125 2.60 -8.79 20.15
CA ALA A 125 1.89 -10.05 20.37
C ALA A 125 2.14 -11.09 19.27
N GLU A 126 2.51 -10.67 18.05
CA GLU A 126 2.84 -11.57 16.94
C GLU A 126 4.29 -12.09 16.99
N ASP A 127 5.18 -11.35 17.65
CA ASP A 127 6.60 -11.70 17.84
C ASP A 127 6.85 -12.58 19.09
N ALA A 128 5.82 -12.90 19.88
CA ALA A 128 5.88 -13.64 21.16
C ALA A 128 5.51 -15.12 21.03
#